data_AF-A0A4U5P8R8-F1
#
_entry.id   AF-A0A4U5P8R8-F1
#
_cell.length_a   1.000
_cell.length_b   1.000
_cell.length_c   1.000
_cell.angle_alpha   90.00
_cell.angle_beta   90.00
_cell.angle_gamma   90.00
#
_symmetry.space_group_name_H-M   'P 1'
#
loop_
_entity.id
_entity.type
_entity.pdbx_description
1 polymer ?
#
loop_
_entity_poly.entity_id
_entity_poly.type
_entity_poly.pdbx_seq_one_letter_code
_entity_poly.pdbx_strand_id
1 'polypeptide(L)'
;MRIIGPRCLSTTSACLASVVGNSAKIPISVPYAVERKSTDVLEAILQTVGVDKTAPHFSFIDDPTTIPTTAFTKKNYYLCKEFGRRTARQLAKEWPTLFMYDHDQPRLDVFRPEPAALEIEPTEENLIRMIREKKVDNALNIYHQLSSQDKELSQDILTDLFRLVVYYNGSEPQIDELSEWHGLRVFANSETGSGGAWKTGGMADLLFEMLPHNEEVLSVMIAGLGKYPSENSLERAQTLFNESQKNSL
;
A
#
# COMPACT_ATOMS: atom_id res chain seq x y z
N MET A 1 12.21 -10.84 -26.37
CA MET A 1 12.46 -11.09 -27.80
C MET A 1 11.34 -11.97 -28.33
N ARG A 2 10.28 -11.37 -28.89
CA ARG A 2 9.21 -12.06 -29.62
C ARG A 2 9.27 -11.57 -31.06
N ILE A 3 9.54 -12.50 -31.97
CA ILE A 3 9.65 -12.24 -33.41
C ILE A 3 8.21 -12.13 -33.95
N ILE A 4 7.83 -10.94 -34.39
CA ILE A 4 6.55 -10.69 -35.08
C ILE A 4 6.81 -10.91 -36.57
N GLY A 5 6.14 -11.90 -37.16
CA GLY A 5 6.26 -12.22 -38.59
C GLY A 5 5.63 -11.15 -39.51
N PRO A 6 5.96 -11.16 -40.81
CA PRO A 6 5.57 -10.10 -41.73
C PRO A 6 4.09 -10.24 -42.13
N ARG A 7 3.33 -9.15 -42.04
CA ARG A 7 1.99 -9.04 -42.62
C ARG A 7 2.11 -8.91 -44.14
N CYS A 8 1.55 -9.88 -44.86
CA CYS A 8 1.38 -9.83 -46.32
C CYS A 8 0.50 -8.63 -46.72
N LEU A 9 1.05 -7.76 -47.57
CA LEU A 9 0.30 -6.76 -48.34
C LEU A 9 -0.12 -7.42 -49.66
N SER A 10 -1.39 -7.81 -49.78
CA SER A 10 -1.95 -8.22 -51.07
C SER A 10 -2.55 -7.00 -51.77
N THR A 11 -1.84 -6.49 -52.76
CA THR A 11 -2.33 -5.49 -53.73
C THR A 11 -3.14 -6.20 -54.82
N THR A 12 -4.46 -6.20 -54.71
CA THR A 12 -5.34 -6.49 -55.85
C THR A 12 -5.76 -5.18 -56.49
N SER A 13 -5.13 -4.85 -57.62
CA SER A 13 -5.55 -3.78 -58.51
C SER A 13 -6.86 -4.18 -59.18
N ALA A 14 -7.95 -3.45 -58.88
CA ALA A 14 -9.26 -3.66 -59.48
C ALA A 14 -9.57 -2.54 -60.48
N CYS A 15 -10.11 -2.98 -61.62
CA CYS A 15 -10.35 -2.25 -62.85
C CYS A 15 -11.27 -1.03 -62.68
N LEU A 16 -10.94 0.05 -63.39
CA LEU A 16 -11.81 1.22 -63.62
C LEU A 16 -13.01 0.80 -64.48
N ALA A 17 -14.18 0.68 -63.85
CA ALA A 17 -15.47 0.57 -64.53
C ALA A 17 -16.29 1.85 -64.33
N SER A 18 -16.91 2.27 -65.43
CA SER A 18 -17.63 3.50 -65.68
C SER A 18 -18.65 3.92 -64.62
N VAL A 19 -18.64 5.23 -64.33
CA VAL A 19 -19.65 5.98 -63.59
C VAL A 19 -21.01 5.83 -64.27
N VAL A 20 -21.90 5.04 -63.68
CA VAL A 20 -23.34 5.10 -63.94
C VAL A 20 -24.01 5.30 -62.58
N GLY A 21 -24.76 6.40 -62.49
CA GLY A 21 -25.41 6.87 -61.28
C GLY A 21 -26.29 5.80 -60.67
N ASN A 22 -25.83 5.27 -59.54
CA ASN A 22 -26.66 4.67 -58.52
C ASN A 22 -26.08 5.18 -57.20
N SER A 23 -26.90 5.74 -56.32
CA SER A 23 -26.47 6.13 -54.98
C SER A 23 -26.22 4.85 -54.16
N ALA A 24 -25.18 4.10 -54.54
CA ALA A 24 -24.74 2.92 -53.85
C ALA A 24 -24.11 3.39 -52.55
N LYS A 25 -24.85 3.23 -51.45
CA LYS A 25 -24.38 3.48 -50.09
C LYS A 25 -23.09 2.70 -49.89
N ILE A 26 -21.94 3.35 -49.98
CA ILE A 26 -20.65 2.74 -49.65
C ILE A 26 -20.75 2.35 -48.17
N PRO A 27 -20.65 1.07 -47.80
CA PRO A 27 -20.81 0.66 -46.41
C PRO A 27 -19.65 1.24 -45.60
N ILE A 28 -19.97 2.19 -44.71
CA ILE A 28 -19.00 2.77 -43.79
C ILE A 28 -18.78 1.76 -42.66
N SER A 29 -17.61 1.14 -42.64
CA SER A 29 -17.20 0.26 -41.53
C SER A 29 -16.58 1.11 -40.43
N VAL A 30 -17.35 1.42 -39.38
CA VAL A 30 -16.85 2.15 -38.21
C VAL A 30 -16.04 1.19 -37.33
N PRO A 31 -14.77 1.51 -36.99
CA PRO A 31 -13.98 0.67 -36.10
C PRO A 31 -14.49 0.73 -34.66
N TYR A 32 -14.25 -0.34 -33.89
CA TYR A 32 -14.58 -0.37 -32.47
C TYR A 32 -13.67 0.58 -31.65
N ALA A 33 -14.26 1.22 -30.65
CA ALA A 33 -13.51 2.00 -29.68
C ALA A 33 -12.61 1.07 -28.85
N VAL A 34 -11.35 1.46 -28.67
CA VAL A 34 -10.40 0.75 -27.82
C VAL A 34 -10.39 1.40 -26.45
N GLU A 35 -10.82 0.66 -25.42
CA GLU A 35 -10.74 1.11 -24.04
C GLU A 35 -9.29 1.10 -23.56
N ARG A 36 -8.87 2.19 -22.90
CA ARG A 36 -7.52 2.38 -22.36
C ARG A 36 -7.61 2.79 -20.90
N LYS A 37 -6.61 2.41 -20.10
CA LYS A 37 -6.46 2.91 -18.74
C LYS A 37 -5.95 4.36 -18.77
N SER A 38 -6.12 5.06 -17.65
CA SER A 38 -5.65 6.44 -17.49
C SER A 38 -4.13 6.61 -17.65
N THR A 39 -3.34 5.56 -17.42
CA THR A 39 -1.87 5.58 -17.48
C THR A 39 -1.27 4.96 -18.75
N ASP A 40 -2.07 4.34 -19.63
CA ASP A 40 -1.57 3.55 -20.76
C ASP A 40 -0.66 4.35 -21.71
N VAL A 41 -0.99 5.63 -21.93
CA VAL A 41 -0.18 6.50 -22.79
C VAL A 41 1.17 6.82 -22.14
N LEU A 42 1.19 7.05 -20.82
CA LEU A 42 2.43 7.32 -20.07
C LEU A 42 3.33 6.09 -20.04
N GLU A 43 2.74 4.89 -19.86
CA GLU A 43 3.46 3.63 -19.92
C GLU A 43 4.05 3.37 -21.31
N ALA A 44 3.27 3.63 -22.36
CA ALA A 44 3.75 3.50 -23.73
C ALA A 44 4.92 4.44 -24.02
N ILE A 45 4.84 5.71 -23.59
CA ILE A 45 5.94 6.67 -23.75
C ILE A 45 7.17 6.22 -22.94
N LEU A 46 6.99 5.81 -21.69
CA LEU A 46 8.08 5.32 -20.84
C LEU A 46 8.82 4.14 -21.48
N GLN A 47 8.10 3.21 -22.11
CA GLN A 47 8.71 2.06 -22.80
C GLN A 47 9.51 2.44 -24.04
N THR A 48 9.21 3.59 -24.67
CA THR A 48 9.96 4.07 -25.84
C THR A 48 11.27 4.76 -25.49
N VAL A 49 11.43 5.22 -24.24
CA VAL A 49 12.60 5.99 -23.80
C VAL A 49 13.53 5.11 -22.96
N GLY A 50 14.84 5.16 -23.26
CA GLY A 50 15.87 4.46 -22.50
C GLY A 50 16.38 5.26 -21.29
N VAL A 51 17.12 4.60 -20.39
CA VAL A 51 17.77 5.27 -19.25
C VAL A 51 18.97 6.11 -19.75
N ASP A 52 18.98 7.40 -19.43
CA ASP A 52 20.13 8.27 -19.66
C ASP A 52 21.26 7.94 -18.68
N LYS A 53 22.45 7.67 -19.22
CA LYS A 53 23.64 7.33 -18.43
C LYS A 53 24.47 8.55 -18.05
N THR A 54 24.20 9.71 -18.65
CA THR A 54 24.98 10.94 -18.48
C THR A 54 24.38 11.88 -17.45
N ALA A 55 23.05 11.86 -17.30
CA ALA A 55 22.35 12.64 -16.29
C ALA A 55 22.32 11.97 -14.90
N PRO A 56 22.26 12.77 -13.82
CA PRO A 56 21.92 12.24 -12.50
C PRO A 56 20.49 11.66 -12.48
N HIS A 57 20.19 10.83 -11.48
CA HIS A 57 18.84 10.27 -11.33
C HIS A 57 17.81 11.40 -11.09
N PHE A 58 16.63 11.31 -11.72
CA PHE A 58 15.55 12.31 -11.70
C PHE A 58 15.11 12.77 -10.30
N SER A 59 15.36 11.97 -9.28
CA SER A 59 15.07 12.33 -7.89
C SER A 59 15.87 13.51 -7.35
N PHE A 60 17.03 13.80 -7.96
CA PHE A 60 17.95 14.87 -7.60
C PHE A 60 17.75 16.08 -8.49
N ILE A 61 18.16 17.25 -7.98
CA ILE A 61 18.17 18.48 -8.75
C ILE A 61 19.34 18.39 -9.75
N ASP A 62 19.07 18.69 -11.02
CA ASP A 62 20.06 18.68 -12.09
C ASP A 62 20.86 20.00 -12.11
N ASP A 63 21.55 20.28 -10.99
CA ASP A 63 22.45 21.41 -10.82
C ASP A 63 23.80 20.88 -10.34
N PRO A 64 24.92 21.20 -11.03
CA PRO A 64 26.26 20.71 -10.68
C PRO A 64 26.65 20.97 -9.21
N THR A 65 26.11 22.00 -8.57
CA THR A 65 26.41 22.29 -7.15
C THR A 65 25.65 21.39 -6.17
N THR A 66 24.52 20.81 -6.59
CA THR A 66 23.62 20.01 -5.74
C THR A 66 23.62 18.53 -6.09
N ILE A 67 24.28 18.12 -7.19
CA ILE A 67 24.35 16.70 -7.56
C ILE A 67 25.24 15.94 -6.55
N PRO A 68 24.71 14.91 -5.86
CA PRO A 68 25.48 14.18 -4.87
C PRO A 68 26.52 13.26 -5.53
N THR A 69 27.80 13.47 -5.20
CA THR A 69 28.93 12.75 -5.77
C THR A 69 29.22 11.40 -5.09
N THR A 70 28.95 11.27 -3.79
CA THR A 70 29.23 10.05 -3.01
C THR A 70 27.96 9.28 -2.67
N ALA A 71 28.06 7.98 -2.42
CA ALA A 71 26.91 7.18 -2.00
C ALA A 71 26.33 7.66 -0.65
N PHE A 72 27.18 8.13 0.26
CA PHE A 72 26.76 8.69 1.54
C PHE A 72 25.96 9.98 1.36
N THR A 73 26.42 10.91 0.51
CA THR A 73 25.66 12.15 0.25
C THR A 73 24.35 11.86 -0.49
N LYS A 74 24.33 10.89 -1.42
CA LYS A 74 23.09 10.40 -2.05
C LYS A 74 22.08 9.95 -1.00
N LYS A 75 22.49 9.08 -0.07
CA LYS A 75 21.64 8.60 1.04
C LYS A 75 21.13 9.78 1.87
N ASN A 76 22.00 10.68 2.30
CA ASN A 76 21.60 11.82 3.12
C ASN A 76 20.60 12.74 2.42
N TYR A 77 20.77 12.99 1.12
CA TYR A 77 19.86 13.84 0.35
C TYR A 77 18.46 13.23 0.28
N TYR A 78 18.35 11.91 0.09
CA TYR A 78 17.07 11.21 0.15
C TYR A 78 16.45 11.31 1.55
N LEU A 79 17.23 11.06 2.61
CA LEU A 79 16.75 11.14 3.99
C LEU A 79 16.23 12.54 4.33
N CYS A 80 17.00 13.59 4.01
CA CYS A 80 16.60 14.98 4.24
C CYS A 80 15.31 15.34 3.51
N LYS A 81 15.14 14.91 2.25
CA LYS A 81 13.90 15.13 1.48
C LYS A 81 12.69 14.44 2.12
N GLU A 82 12.85 13.21 2.60
CA GLU A 82 11.79 12.48 3.31
C GLU A 82 11.46 13.08 4.67
N PHE A 83 12.46 13.52 5.44
CA PHE A 83 12.22 14.23 6.70
C PHE A 83 11.47 15.55 6.48
N GLY A 84 11.84 16.34 5.46
CA GLY A 84 11.11 17.55 5.10
C GLY A 84 9.65 17.28 4.73
N ARG A 85 9.38 16.22 3.96
CA ARG A 85 8.01 15.78 3.63
C ARG A 85 7.21 15.41 4.88
N ARG A 86 7.83 14.71 5.84
CA ARG A 86 7.19 14.33 7.11
C ARG A 86 6.90 15.54 7.98
N THR A 87 7.85 16.45 8.13
CA THR A 87 7.66 17.70 8.87
C THR A 87 6.51 18.52 8.27
N ALA A 88 6.43 18.59 6.93
CA ALA A 88 5.32 19.27 6.26
C ALA A 88 3.96 18.59 6.52
N ARG A 89 3.89 17.25 6.49
CA ARG A 89 2.66 16.51 6.85
C ARG A 89 2.26 16.72 8.30
N GLN A 90 3.22 16.72 9.22
CA GLN A 90 2.98 16.98 10.63
C GLN A 90 2.44 18.39 10.84
N LEU A 91 3.04 19.38 10.18
CA LEU A 91 2.54 20.76 10.20
C LEU A 91 1.11 20.86 9.68
N ALA A 92 0.79 20.16 8.58
CA ALA A 92 -0.57 20.10 8.05
C ALA A 92 -1.57 19.46 9.03
N LYS A 93 -1.15 18.45 9.79
CA LYS A 93 -1.95 17.81 10.83
C LYS A 93 -2.19 18.72 12.04
N GLU A 94 -1.19 19.49 12.45
CA GLU A 94 -1.30 20.42 13.58
C GLU A 94 -2.16 21.64 13.25
N TRP A 95 -2.05 22.16 12.02
CA TRP A 95 -2.72 23.39 11.58
C TRP A 95 -3.60 23.14 10.34
N PRO A 96 -4.64 22.29 10.44
CA PRO A 96 -5.43 21.90 9.28
C PRO A 96 -6.17 23.08 8.65
N THR A 97 -6.48 24.12 9.43
CA THR A 97 -7.16 25.35 9.00
C THR A 97 -6.40 26.11 7.92
N LEU A 98 -5.07 26.02 7.91
CA LEU A 98 -4.23 26.65 6.88
C LEU A 98 -4.39 25.98 5.51
N PHE A 99 -4.89 24.74 5.46
CA PHE A 99 -5.02 23.93 4.26
C PHE A 99 -6.48 23.67 3.86
N MET A 100 -7.44 24.43 4.41
CA MET A 100 -8.87 24.26 4.13
C MET A 100 -9.33 24.88 2.80
N TYR A 101 -8.50 25.70 2.16
CA TYR A 101 -8.88 26.41 0.96
C TYR A 101 -8.74 25.53 -0.30
N ASP A 102 -9.89 25.11 -0.85
CA ASP A 102 -9.97 24.18 -1.97
C ASP A 102 -10.38 24.85 -3.28
N HIS A 103 -9.55 24.69 -4.32
CA HIS A 103 -9.88 25.04 -5.71
C HIS A 103 -9.91 23.83 -6.66
N ASP A 104 -9.47 22.67 -6.19
CA ASP A 104 -9.25 21.52 -7.05
C ASP A 104 -10.59 20.88 -7.48
N GLN A 105 -10.71 20.58 -8.78
CA GLN A 105 -11.81 19.79 -9.36
C GLN A 105 -11.21 18.68 -10.23
N PRO A 106 -11.31 17.39 -9.82
CA PRO A 106 -11.96 16.86 -8.62
C PRO A 106 -11.17 17.14 -7.33
N ARG A 107 -11.87 17.13 -6.19
CA ARG A 107 -11.24 17.21 -4.86
C ARG A 107 -10.41 15.96 -4.60
N LEU A 108 -9.20 16.14 -4.09
CA LEU A 108 -8.25 15.06 -3.80
C LEU A 108 -7.99 14.94 -2.30
N ASP A 109 -8.61 13.96 -1.66
CA ASP A 109 -8.55 13.81 -0.19
C ASP A 109 -7.14 13.46 0.32
N VAL A 110 -6.32 12.81 -0.51
CA VAL A 110 -4.92 12.43 -0.16
C VAL A 110 -4.04 13.64 0.16
N PHE A 111 -4.34 14.81 -0.38
CA PHE A 111 -3.58 16.04 -0.14
C PHE A 111 -4.16 16.91 0.97
N ARG A 112 -5.17 16.43 1.68
CA ARG A 112 -5.82 17.18 2.75
C ARG A 112 -5.44 16.61 4.11
N PRO A 113 -5.28 17.47 5.13
CA PRO A 113 -5.09 16.98 6.48
C PRO A 113 -6.32 16.20 6.91
N GLU A 114 -6.13 15.04 7.53
CA GLU A 114 -7.23 14.31 8.14
C GLU A 114 -7.85 15.18 9.24
N PRO A 115 -9.19 15.25 9.35
CA PRO A 115 -9.84 16.00 10.43
C PRO A 115 -9.40 15.44 11.78
N ALA A 116 -9.23 16.33 12.77
CA ALA A 116 -8.93 15.92 14.14
C ALA A 116 -10.00 14.94 14.64
N ALA A 117 -9.54 13.83 15.23
CA ALA A 117 -10.29 12.69 15.74
C ALA A 117 -11.80 12.92 15.88
N LEU A 118 -12.53 12.62 14.82
CA LEU A 118 -13.97 12.47 14.91
C LEU A 118 -14.23 11.26 15.80
N GLU A 119 -15.10 11.40 16.80
CA GLU A 119 -15.58 10.26 17.57
C GLU A 119 -16.29 9.30 16.60
N ILE A 120 -15.62 8.20 16.27
CA ILE A 120 -16.17 7.20 15.36
C ILE A 120 -17.18 6.37 16.18
N GLU A 121 -18.41 6.28 15.68
CA GLU A 121 -19.45 5.47 16.33
C GLU A 121 -19.02 3.99 16.42
N PRO A 122 -19.22 3.32 17.57
CA PRO A 122 -18.87 1.92 17.76
C PRO A 122 -19.85 1.01 17.02
N THR A 123 -19.57 0.80 15.73
CA THR A 123 -20.32 -0.08 14.82
C THR A 123 -19.35 -1.06 14.15
N GLU A 124 -19.81 -2.28 13.84
CA GLU A 124 -19.00 -3.31 13.18
C GLU A 124 -18.43 -2.86 11.84
N GLU A 125 -19.22 -2.14 11.03
CA GLU A 125 -18.78 -1.60 9.74
C GLU A 125 -17.61 -0.62 9.88
N ASN A 126 -17.63 0.20 10.94
CA ASN A 126 -16.56 1.13 11.23
C ASN A 126 -15.29 0.39 11.69
N LEU A 127 -15.43 -0.71 12.44
CA LEU A 127 -14.29 -1.56 12.80
C LEU A 127 -13.65 -2.17 11.54
N ILE A 128 -14.44 -2.73 10.63
CA ILE A 128 -13.96 -3.26 9.34
C ILE A 128 -13.25 -2.17 8.53
N ARG A 129 -13.80 -0.95 8.50
CA ARG A 129 -13.16 0.19 7.82
C ARG A 129 -11.79 0.51 8.43
N MET A 130 -11.67 0.57 9.75
CA MET A 130 -10.40 0.86 10.43
C MET A 130 -9.35 -0.25 10.19
N ILE A 131 -9.78 -1.51 10.16
CA ILE A 131 -8.89 -2.64 9.82
C ILE A 131 -8.35 -2.49 8.40
N ARG A 132 -9.20 -2.12 7.42
CA ARG A 132 -8.78 -1.89 6.02
C ARG A 132 -7.84 -0.70 5.88
N GLU A 133 -8.08 0.38 6.62
CA GLU A 133 -7.22 1.57 6.68
C GLU A 133 -5.94 1.35 7.51
N LYS A 134 -5.83 0.19 8.18
CA LYS A 134 -4.71 -0.22 9.05
C LYS A 134 -4.52 0.69 10.28
N LYS A 135 -5.59 1.33 10.76
CA LYS A 135 -5.55 2.19 11.96
C LYS A 135 -5.73 1.34 13.21
N VAL A 136 -4.61 0.87 13.78
CA VAL A 136 -4.56 -0.09 14.90
C VAL A 136 -5.16 0.50 16.16
N ASP A 137 -4.75 1.71 16.56
CA ASP A 137 -5.21 2.32 17.81
C ASP A 137 -6.73 2.59 17.79
N ASN A 138 -7.23 3.08 16.65
CA ASN A 138 -8.66 3.32 16.46
C ASN A 138 -9.47 2.02 16.43
N ALA A 139 -8.95 0.97 15.77
CA ALA A 139 -9.60 -0.34 15.75
C ALA A 139 -9.70 -0.95 17.16
N LEU A 140 -8.64 -0.82 17.96
CA LEU A 140 -8.63 -1.27 19.35
C LEU A 140 -9.62 -0.48 20.22
N ASN A 141 -9.69 0.84 20.06
CA ASN A 141 -10.66 1.67 20.77
C ASN A 141 -12.11 1.28 20.45
N ILE A 142 -12.43 1.08 19.17
CA ILE A 142 -13.77 0.64 18.74
C ILE A 142 -14.07 -0.76 19.29
N TYR A 143 -13.10 -1.68 19.27
CA TYR A 143 -13.25 -3.01 19.84
C TYR A 143 -13.58 -2.96 21.34
N HIS A 144 -12.85 -2.16 22.13
CA HIS A 144 -13.12 -2.00 23.56
C HIS A 144 -14.50 -1.40 23.83
N GLN A 145 -14.94 -0.45 23.00
CA GLN A 145 -16.28 0.13 23.11
C GLN A 145 -17.38 -0.88 22.78
N LEU A 146 -17.21 -1.68 21.72
CA LEU A 146 -18.14 -2.74 21.34
C LEU A 146 -18.22 -3.85 22.41
N SER A 147 -17.07 -4.24 22.95
CA SER A 147 -16.99 -5.21 24.05
C SER A 147 -17.65 -4.69 25.33
N SER A 148 -17.62 -3.37 25.59
CA SER A 148 -18.29 -2.77 26.75
C SER A 148 -19.81 -2.69 26.60
N GLN A 149 -20.32 -2.82 25.37
CA GLN A 149 -21.75 -2.82 25.05
C GLN A 149 -22.33 -4.24 24.94
N ASP A 150 -21.54 -5.27 25.28
CA ASP A 150 -21.89 -6.69 25.18
C ASP A 150 -22.45 -7.10 23.79
N LYS A 151 -21.94 -6.48 22.73
CA LYS A 151 -22.28 -6.86 21.34
C LYS A 151 -21.40 -8.02 20.90
N GLU A 152 -22.02 -9.11 20.45
CA GLU A 152 -21.31 -10.27 19.90
C GLU A 152 -20.71 -9.93 18.54
N LEU A 153 -19.38 -10.00 18.41
CA LEU A 153 -18.69 -9.78 17.14
C LEU A 153 -18.51 -11.08 16.37
N SER A 154 -18.63 -11.02 15.05
CA SER A 154 -18.31 -12.15 14.19
C SER A 154 -16.85 -12.60 14.36
N GLN A 155 -16.65 -13.92 14.41
CA GLN A 155 -15.32 -14.53 14.55
C GLN A 155 -14.37 -14.13 13.41
N ASP A 156 -14.90 -13.89 12.21
CA ASP A 156 -14.10 -13.48 11.04
C ASP A 156 -13.48 -12.09 11.27
N ILE A 157 -14.28 -11.16 11.82
CA ILE A 157 -13.82 -9.78 12.11
C ILE A 157 -12.76 -9.79 13.22
N LEU A 158 -12.95 -10.64 14.24
CA LEU A 158 -11.96 -10.82 15.31
C LEU A 158 -10.65 -11.42 14.78
N THR A 159 -10.74 -12.36 13.84
CA THR A 159 -9.56 -12.96 13.19
C THR A 159 -8.82 -11.92 12.34
N ASP A 160 -9.53 -11.06 11.61
CA ASP A 160 -8.94 -9.96 10.85
C ASP A 160 -8.31 -8.89 11.75
N LEU A 161 -8.96 -8.55 12.86
CA LEU A 161 -8.39 -7.67 13.88
C LEU A 161 -7.12 -8.29 14.48
N PHE A 162 -7.14 -9.58 14.80
CA PHE A 162 -5.99 -10.32 15.31
C PHE A 162 -4.82 -10.28 14.33
N ARG A 163 -5.05 -10.53 13.03
CA ARG A 163 -4.02 -10.42 11.98
C ARG A 163 -3.37 -9.04 11.96
N LEU A 164 -4.17 -7.98 12.04
CA LEU A 164 -3.68 -6.60 12.08
C LEU A 164 -2.82 -6.35 13.32
N VAL A 165 -3.33 -6.70 14.51
CA VAL A 165 -2.68 -6.43 15.80
C VAL A 165 -1.38 -7.21 15.94
N VAL A 166 -1.36 -8.48 15.51
CA VAL A 166 -0.17 -9.34 15.51
C VAL A 166 0.89 -8.81 14.54
N TYR A 167 0.48 -8.42 13.33
CA TYR A 167 1.41 -7.89 12.34
C TYR A 167 2.11 -6.63 12.84
N TYR A 168 1.41 -5.76 13.59
CA TYR A 168 1.94 -4.51 14.08
C TYR A 168 2.36 -4.51 15.56
N ASN A 169 2.34 -5.66 16.23
CA ASN A 169 2.63 -5.80 17.67
C ASN A 169 1.88 -4.75 18.54
N GLY A 170 0.60 -4.53 18.23
CA GLY A 170 -0.26 -3.55 18.90
C GLY A 170 0.28 -2.11 18.89
N SER A 171 0.91 -1.69 17.79
CA SER A 171 1.29 -0.29 17.56
C SER A 171 0.79 0.19 16.22
N GLU A 172 0.57 1.49 16.06
CA GLU A 172 0.18 2.07 14.78
C GLU A 172 1.28 1.87 13.72
N PRO A 173 0.94 1.54 12.44
CA PRO A 173 1.91 1.49 11.36
C PRO A 173 2.74 2.77 11.27
N GLN A 174 4.06 2.61 11.14
CA GLN A 174 4.91 3.74 10.84
C GLN A 174 4.62 4.25 9.43
N ILE A 175 4.64 5.58 9.26
CA ILE A 175 4.41 6.27 7.98
C ILE A 175 5.33 5.74 6.86
N ASP A 176 6.50 5.17 7.20
CA ASP A 176 7.44 4.55 6.26
C ASP A 176 6.91 3.30 5.55
N GLU A 177 6.00 2.58 6.19
CA GLU A 177 5.40 1.39 5.59
C GLU A 177 4.31 1.75 4.59
N LEU A 178 3.66 2.90 4.79
CA LEU A 178 2.57 3.44 3.98
C LEU A 178 3.06 4.33 2.82
N SER A 179 4.26 4.90 2.96
CA SER A 179 4.89 5.73 1.93
C SER A 179 5.38 4.87 0.76
N GLU A 180 4.92 5.20 -0.44
CA GLU A 180 5.47 4.67 -1.70
C GLU A 180 6.97 5.00 -1.88
N TRP A 181 7.57 5.86 -1.05
CA TRP A 181 8.97 6.27 -1.21
C TRP A 181 9.90 5.47 -0.30
N HIS A 182 10.79 4.70 -0.92
CA HIS A 182 11.52 3.59 -0.32
C HIS A 182 12.76 4.03 0.46
N GLY A 183 13.10 5.32 0.44
CA GLY A 183 14.37 5.83 0.97
C GLY A 183 14.57 5.45 2.43
N LEU A 184 13.57 5.66 3.29
CA LEU A 184 13.70 5.38 4.73
C LEU A 184 13.61 3.88 5.05
N ARG A 185 12.75 3.13 4.35
CA ARG A 185 12.69 1.66 4.44
C ARG A 185 14.02 0.99 4.09
N VAL A 186 14.72 1.51 3.08
CA VAL A 186 16.01 0.96 2.61
C VAL A 186 17.18 1.48 3.45
N PHE A 187 17.15 2.75 3.88
CA PHE A 187 18.32 3.41 4.46
C PHE A 187 18.27 3.70 5.97
N ALA A 188 17.11 3.69 6.61
CA ALA A 188 16.97 3.88 8.06
C ALA A 188 16.64 2.59 8.81
N ASN A 189 15.96 1.62 8.19
CA ASN A 189 15.62 0.36 8.86
C ASN A 189 16.81 -0.62 9.00
N SER A 190 18.05 -0.24 8.65
CA SER A 190 19.21 -1.12 8.82
C SER A 190 19.63 -1.29 10.27
N GLU A 191 19.27 -0.35 11.17
CA GLU A 191 19.65 -0.42 12.60
C GLU A 191 18.46 -0.67 13.54
N THR A 192 17.23 -0.37 13.11
CA THR A 192 15.97 -0.65 13.82
C THR A 192 15.13 -1.72 13.12
N GLY A 193 15.78 -2.59 12.33
CA GLY A 193 15.18 -3.56 11.40
C GLY A 193 14.35 -4.70 11.98
N SER A 194 14.00 -4.64 13.25
CA SER A 194 12.89 -5.39 13.82
C SER A 194 12.21 -4.41 14.75
N GLY A 195 10.90 -4.22 14.60
CA GLY A 195 10.17 -3.54 15.66
C GLY A 195 10.51 -4.20 17.00
N GLY A 196 10.47 -3.43 18.08
CA GLY A 196 10.94 -3.87 19.39
C GLY A 196 10.39 -5.24 19.80
N ALA A 197 11.01 -5.84 20.81
CA ALA A 197 10.63 -7.15 21.33
C ALA A 197 9.10 -7.34 21.43
N TRP A 198 8.63 -8.57 21.19
CA TRP A 198 7.22 -8.92 21.29
C TRP A 198 6.61 -8.41 22.60
N LYS A 199 5.46 -7.71 22.52
CA LYS A 199 4.76 -7.20 23.71
C LYS A 199 4.01 -8.35 24.36
N THR A 200 4.69 -9.06 25.26
CA THR A 200 4.11 -10.16 26.03
C THR A 200 2.97 -9.64 26.92
N GLY A 201 1.82 -10.30 26.88
CA GLY A 201 0.61 -9.86 27.59
C GLY A 201 -0.11 -8.69 26.92
N GLY A 202 0.25 -8.38 25.67
CA GLY A 202 -0.44 -7.37 24.87
C GLY A 202 -1.78 -7.84 24.33
N MET A 203 -2.45 -6.96 23.58
CA MET A 203 -3.75 -7.24 22.98
C MET A 203 -3.73 -8.44 22.01
N ALA A 204 -2.59 -8.69 21.36
CA ALA A 204 -2.40 -9.87 20.50
C ALA A 204 -2.58 -11.17 21.28
N ASP A 205 -2.03 -11.26 22.50
CA ASP A 205 -2.15 -12.44 23.35
C ASP A 205 -3.58 -12.62 23.86
N LEU A 206 -4.25 -11.52 24.21
CA LEU A 206 -5.66 -11.56 24.64
C LEU A 206 -6.59 -12.05 23.52
N LEU A 207 -6.42 -11.52 22.31
CA LEU A 207 -7.20 -11.94 21.14
C LEU A 207 -6.94 -13.41 20.78
N PHE A 208 -5.71 -13.89 20.95
CA PHE A 208 -5.35 -15.29 20.72
C PHE A 208 -6.10 -16.25 21.67
N GLU A 209 -6.19 -15.91 22.95
CA GLU A 209 -6.92 -16.74 23.93
C GLU A 209 -8.45 -16.72 23.71
N MET A 210 -8.99 -15.60 23.20
CA MET A 210 -10.42 -15.49 22.91
C MET A 210 -10.84 -16.20 21.62
N LEU A 211 -9.92 -16.32 20.65
CA LEU A 211 -10.19 -16.98 19.37
C LEU A 211 -10.06 -18.50 19.48
N PRO A 212 -10.82 -19.25 18.69
CA PRO A 212 -10.55 -20.67 18.52
C PRO A 212 -9.13 -20.82 17.93
N HIS A 213 -8.36 -21.77 18.45
CA HIS A 213 -6.98 -22.05 18.05
C HIS A 213 -6.95 -22.79 16.69
N ASN A 214 -7.56 -22.17 15.68
CA ASN A 214 -7.57 -22.61 14.30
C ASN A 214 -6.15 -22.56 13.72
N GLU A 215 -5.90 -23.34 12.68
CA GLU A 215 -4.61 -23.37 11.98
C GLU A 215 -4.17 -21.96 11.52
N GLU A 216 -5.11 -21.15 11.04
CA GLU A 216 -4.85 -19.77 10.64
C GLU A 216 -4.41 -18.88 11.82
N VAL A 217 -5.07 -18.98 12.96
CA VAL A 217 -4.77 -18.16 14.15
C VAL A 217 -3.40 -18.56 14.71
N LEU A 218 -3.12 -19.86 14.78
CA LEU A 218 -1.83 -20.40 15.21
C LEU A 218 -0.69 -19.97 14.26
N SER A 219 -0.87 -20.10 12.96
CA SER A 219 0.13 -19.73 11.96
C SER A 219 0.43 -18.23 11.98
N VAL A 220 -0.59 -17.38 12.11
CA VAL A 220 -0.44 -15.93 12.26
C VAL A 220 0.31 -15.59 13.55
N MET A 221 0.00 -16.26 14.67
CA MET A 221 0.69 -16.04 15.93
C MET A 221 2.18 -16.39 15.84
N ILE A 222 2.51 -17.57 15.29
CA ILE A 222 3.89 -18.02 15.09
C ILE A 222 4.65 -17.05 14.17
N ALA A 223 4.02 -16.60 13.08
CA ALA A 223 4.61 -15.62 12.17
C ALA A 223 4.86 -14.26 12.84
N GLY A 224 3.94 -13.81 13.70
CA GLY A 224 4.09 -12.58 14.49
C GLY A 224 5.25 -12.66 15.48
N LEU A 225 5.33 -13.74 16.25
CA LEU A 225 6.43 -14.00 17.19
C LEU A 225 7.79 -14.07 16.46
N GLY A 226 7.82 -14.62 15.25
CA GLY A 226 9.00 -14.64 14.40
C GLY A 226 9.39 -13.26 13.82
N LYS A 227 8.41 -12.40 13.53
CA LYS A 227 8.64 -11.02 13.04
C LYS A 227 9.25 -10.12 14.11
N TYR A 228 8.89 -10.33 15.38
CA TYR A 228 9.36 -9.55 16.53
C TYR A 228 10.19 -10.41 17.49
N PRO A 229 11.39 -10.85 17.08
CA PRO A 229 12.21 -11.79 17.84
C PRO A 229 12.59 -11.23 19.22
N SER A 230 12.23 -11.99 20.23
CA SER A 230 12.71 -11.95 21.61
C SER A 230 12.94 -13.39 22.07
N GLU A 231 13.82 -13.61 23.04
CA GLU A 231 14.12 -14.97 23.54
C GLU A 231 12.84 -15.73 23.91
N ASN A 232 11.99 -15.10 24.73
CA ASN A 232 10.69 -15.66 25.14
C ASN A 232 9.73 -15.91 23.97
N SER A 233 9.66 -15.00 22.99
CA SER A 233 8.76 -15.18 21.84
C SER A 233 9.19 -16.32 20.93
N LEU A 234 10.51 -16.55 20.79
CA LEU A 234 11.04 -17.61 19.95
C LEU A 234 10.79 -18.98 20.58
N GLU A 235 10.99 -19.08 21.89
CA GLU A 235 10.64 -20.29 22.65
C GLU A 235 9.13 -20.59 22.53
N ARG A 236 8.28 -19.57 22.75
CA ARG A 236 6.82 -19.73 22.59
C ARG A 236 6.40 -20.10 21.17
N ALA A 237 7.05 -19.54 20.15
CA ALA A 237 6.77 -19.91 18.77
C ALA A 237 7.10 -21.39 18.51
N GLN A 238 8.21 -21.88 19.07
CA GLN A 238 8.59 -23.29 18.96
C GLN A 238 7.61 -24.21 19.70
N THR A 239 7.15 -23.83 20.90
CA THR A 239 6.15 -24.64 21.64
C THR A 239 4.84 -24.73 20.86
N LEU A 240 4.31 -23.60 20.38
CA LEU A 240 3.09 -23.56 19.59
C LEU A 240 3.21 -24.36 18.28
N PHE A 241 4.36 -24.32 17.62
CA PHE A 241 4.63 -25.10 16.42
C PHE A 241 4.67 -26.62 16.71
N ASN A 242 5.31 -27.02 17.82
CA ASN A 242 5.33 -28.43 18.20
C ASN A 242 3.94 -28.93 18.63
N GLU A 243 3.14 -28.07 19.27
CA GLU A 243 1.75 -28.37 19.63
C GLU A 243 0.87 -28.52 18.38
N SER A 244 1.00 -27.64 17.39
CA SER A 244 0.25 -27.75 16.14
C SER A 244 0.60 -29.03 15.37
N GLN A 245 1.89 -29.41 15.33
CA GLN A 245 2.30 -30.69 14.72
C GLN A 245 1.73 -31.91 15.45
N LYS A 246 1.73 -31.90 16.80
CA LYS A 246 1.20 -33.00 17.61
C LYS A 246 -0.31 -33.13 17.50
N ASN A 247 -1.02 -32.01 17.42
CA ASN A 247 -2.47 -32.00 17.39
C ASN A 247 -3.06 -32.43 16.05
N SER A 248 -2.23 -32.54 14.98
CA SER A 248 -2.65 -33.01 13.65
C SER A 248 -4.07 -32.56 13.29
N LEU A 249 -4.28 -31.24 13.33
CA LEU A 249 -5.38 -30.59 12.62
C LEU A 249 -5.09 -30.65 11.11
#